data_AF-A0A6J7FMP3-F1
#
_entry.id   AF-A0A6J7FMP3-F1
#
_cell.length_a   1.000
_cell.length_b   1.000
_cell.length_c   1.000
_cell.angle_alpha   90.00
_cell.angle_beta   90.00
_cell.angle_gamma   90.00
#
_symmetry.space_group_name_H-M   'P 1'
#
loop_
_entity.id
_entity.type
_entity.pdbx_description
1 polymer ?
#
loop_
_entity_poly.entity_id
_entity_poly.type
_entity_poly.pdbx_seq_one_letter_code
_entity_poly.pdbx_strand_id
1 'polypeptide(L)'
;MGSYLAFFAFGGAFPGHVFISRIYTVHVLLLPGIFLALITIHLMLVWYQKHTQYPGPGRTEKNVVGYPLMPVYMAKAGGFFFIVFGVCAFLGAVASINPIWLYGPYTPGQISAGSQPDWYMGWLDGLVRAAPPIETHAFGHTISWNILIPGLIIPGILFTGMALYPFIESWMTGDKREHHLLERPRNNPNRTAIGAMSLAFMLVCLVNGGNDIIATQFNLTINGIMWFTRIGLFVIPPIVFVITKRLCLSLQRADRDLVLHGRETGRLVMTAEGEFVEVHEPLSAEKIYTLTQHEQNAPLALPDVDANGVRGVGGMKGKLRKRASIAAAEQVPSPTLTEAKEIEHH
;
A
#
# COMPACT_ATOMS: atom_id res chain seq x y z
N MET A 1 23.80 22.39 8.11
CA MET A 1 23.12 21.70 9.23
C MET A 1 23.51 20.22 9.36
N GLY A 2 23.63 19.45 8.27
CA GLY A 2 23.95 18.01 8.34
C GLY A 2 25.13 17.65 9.25
N SER A 3 26.28 18.29 9.08
CA SER A 3 27.47 18.02 9.91
C SER A 3 27.24 18.32 11.40
N TYR A 4 26.51 19.40 11.73
CA TYR A 4 26.17 19.72 13.13
C TYR A 4 25.27 18.65 13.75
N LEU A 5 24.28 18.16 13.01
CA LEU A 5 23.39 17.09 13.49
C LEU A 5 24.15 15.78 13.69
N ALA A 6 25.06 15.43 12.78
CA ALA A 6 25.91 14.24 12.93
C ALA A 6 26.83 14.36 14.16
N PHE A 7 27.56 15.47 14.31
CA PHE A 7 28.42 15.70 15.47
C PHE A 7 27.62 15.75 16.77
N PHE A 8 26.42 16.35 16.75
CA PHE A 8 25.51 16.30 17.88
C PHE A 8 25.15 14.86 18.22
N ALA A 9 24.73 14.03 17.27
CA ALA A 9 24.29 12.66 17.51
C ALA A 9 25.42 11.76 18.05
N PHE A 10 26.61 11.81 17.44
CA PHE A 10 27.77 11.01 17.84
C PHE A 10 28.54 11.58 19.03
N GLY A 11 28.29 12.85 19.40
CA GLY A 11 29.07 13.57 20.41
C GLY A 11 30.51 13.84 19.96
N GLY A 12 30.74 13.98 18.66
CA GLY A 12 32.07 14.10 18.04
C GLY A 12 32.10 13.50 16.65
N ALA A 13 33.31 13.20 16.15
CA ALA A 13 33.48 12.43 14.92
C ALA A 13 33.05 10.97 15.13
N PHE A 14 32.50 10.36 14.07
CA PHE A 14 32.17 8.94 14.05
C PHE A 14 33.42 8.07 14.33
N PRO A 15 33.33 6.97 15.10
CA PRO A 15 32.12 6.33 15.65
C PRO A 15 31.53 6.99 16.91
N GLY A 16 32.24 7.95 17.51
CA GLY A 16 31.84 8.60 18.76
C GLY A 16 31.84 7.67 19.98
N HIS A 17 31.70 8.24 21.18
CA HIS A 17 31.69 7.48 22.44
C HIS A 17 30.31 7.44 23.12
N VAL A 18 29.39 8.32 22.71
CA VAL A 18 28.08 8.50 23.36
C VAL A 18 26.91 8.00 22.51
N PHE A 19 27.16 7.58 21.28
CA PHE A 19 26.09 7.18 20.36
C PHE A 19 25.33 5.94 20.86
N ILE A 20 26.07 4.90 21.28
CA ILE A 20 25.46 3.64 21.76
C ILE A 20 24.66 3.85 23.05
N SER A 21 25.16 4.64 24.00
CA SER A 21 24.42 4.92 25.25
C SER A 21 23.14 5.73 24.99
N ARG A 22 23.19 6.68 24.05
CA ARG A 22 22.02 7.43 23.61
C ARG A 22 21.00 6.56 22.89
N ILE A 23 21.43 5.78 21.90
CA ILE A 23 20.51 4.91 21.15
C ILE A 23 19.91 3.83 22.05
N TYR A 24 20.65 3.34 23.05
CA TYR A 24 20.10 2.43 24.07
C TYR A 24 18.95 3.06 24.85
N THR A 25 19.13 4.29 25.35
CA THR A 25 18.07 5.02 26.05
C THR A 25 16.87 5.29 25.14
N VAL A 26 17.14 5.68 23.89
CA VAL A 26 16.10 5.91 22.89
C VAL A 26 15.34 4.61 22.55
N HIS A 27 16.05 3.50 22.40
CA HIS A 27 15.50 2.22 21.94
C HIS A 27 14.78 1.43 23.03
N VAL A 28 15.23 1.50 24.28
CA VAL A 28 14.63 0.75 25.39
C VAL A 28 13.52 1.55 26.09
N LEU A 29 13.71 2.87 26.23
CA LEU A 29 12.78 3.71 26.98
C LEU A 29 11.92 4.59 26.07
N LEU A 30 12.54 5.49 25.31
CA LEU A 30 11.82 6.58 24.65
C LEU A 30 10.88 6.08 23.53
N LEU A 31 11.41 5.33 22.57
CA LEU A 31 10.63 4.81 21.45
C LEU A 31 9.58 3.77 21.90
N PRO A 32 9.90 2.77 22.73
CA PRO A 32 8.87 1.85 23.22
C PRO A 32 7.81 2.54 24.07
N GLY A 33 8.18 3.53 24.90
CA GLY A 33 7.22 4.33 25.67
C GLY A 33 6.27 5.12 24.77
N ILE A 34 6.80 5.76 23.72
CA ILE A 34 5.99 6.46 22.71
C ILE A 34 5.10 5.47 21.96
N PHE A 35 5.62 4.31 21.53
CA PHE A 35 4.82 3.30 20.85
C PHE A 35 3.72 2.75 21.73
N LEU A 36 3.98 2.47 23.01
CA LEU A 36 2.96 2.04 23.95
C LEU A 36 1.84 3.09 24.05
N ALA A 37 2.18 4.36 24.22
CA ALA A 37 1.20 5.45 24.27
C ALA A 37 0.38 5.55 22.97
N LEU A 38 1.04 5.51 21.81
CA LEU A 38 0.38 5.59 20.51
C LEU A 38 -0.50 4.35 20.22
N ILE A 39 -0.05 3.15 20.58
CA ILE A 39 -0.83 1.91 20.45
C ILE A 39 -2.05 1.98 21.37
N THR A 40 -1.90 2.46 22.61
CA THR A 40 -3.02 2.66 23.52
C THR A 40 -4.04 3.65 22.93
N ILE A 41 -3.60 4.80 22.44
CA ILE A 41 -4.48 5.78 21.77
C ILE A 41 -5.16 5.13 20.55
N HIS A 42 -4.40 4.42 19.71
CA HIS A 42 -4.92 3.75 18.53
C HIS A 42 -6.02 2.73 18.88
N LEU A 43 -5.79 1.87 19.87
CA LEU A 43 -6.78 0.90 20.34
C LEU A 43 -7.99 1.58 20.99
N MET A 44 -7.81 2.68 21.72
CA MET A 44 -8.93 3.47 22.27
C MET A 44 -9.79 4.08 21.17
N LEU A 45 -9.18 4.63 20.11
CA LEU A 45 -9.89 5.16 18.96
C LEU A 45 -10.72 4.07 18.29
N VAL A 46 -10.12 2.92 18.00
CA VAL A 46 -10.80 1.78 17.39
C VAL A 46 -11.92 1.22 18.28
N TRP A 47 -11.72 1.21 19.60
CA TRP A 47 -12.73 0.75 20.56
C TRP A 47 -13.94 1.69 20.64
N TYR A 48 -13.67 3.00 20.70
CA TYR A 48 -14.69 4.03 20.87
C TYR A 48 -15.45 4.31 19.56
N GLN A 49 -14.71 4.49 18.46
CA GLN A 49 -15.26 4.77 17.12
C GLN A 49 -15.80 3.51 16.43
N LYS A 50 -15.57 2.33 17.02
CA LYS A 50 -15.89 1.00 16.49
C LYS A 50 -15.08 0.62 15.26
N HIS A 51 -14.92 -0.68 15.05
CA HIS A 51 -14.24 -1.20 13.86
C HIS A 51 -15.11 -1.03 12.61
N THR A 52 -14.47 -0.63 11.52
CA THR A 52 -15.04 -0.69 10.17
C THR A 52 -15.33 -2.14 9.75
N GLN A 53 -16.33 -2.34 8.89
CA GLN A 53 -16.73 -3.67 8.41
C GLN A 53 -16.92 -3.69 6.89
N TYR A 54 -16.70 -4.83 6.24
CA TYR A 54 -17.08 -4.98 4.84
C TYR A 54 -18.61 -4.98 4.67
N PRO A 55 -19.15 -4.37 3.59
CA PRO A 55 -20.56 -4.39 3.28
C PRO A 55 -21.06 -5.82 3.08
N GLY A 56 -22.34 -6.02 3.40
CA GLY A 56 -23.01 -7.31 3.28
C GLY A 56 -24.41 -7.25 3.90
N PRO A 57 -25.14 -8.38 3.88
CA PRO A 57 -26.51 -8.44 4.41
C PRO A 57 -26.58 -7.97 5.87
N GLY A 58 -27.50 -7.05 6.15
CA GLY A 58 -27.70 -6.47 7.49
C GLY A 58 -26.60 -5.53 7.99
N ARG A 59 -25.56 -5.25 7.19
CA ARG A 59 -24.47 -4.33 7.53
C ARG A 59 -24.74 -2.96 6.91
N THR A 60 -24.77 -1.94 7.75
CA THR A 60 -25.05 -0.55 7.39
C THR A 60 -23.96 0.36 7.97
N GLU A 61 -23.94 1.62 7.54
CA GLU A 61 -23.04 2.63 8.11
C GLU A 61 -23.25 2.85 9.63
N LYS A 62 -24.44 2.54 10.16
CA LYS A 62 -24.82 2.87 11.53
C LYS A 62 -24.79 1.69 12.49
N ASN A 63 -24.30 0.53 12.05
CA ASN A 63 -24.23 -0.66 12.90
C ASN A 63 -22.91 -1.42 12.73
N VAL A 64 -22.66 -2.34 13.65
CA VAL A 64 -21.54 -3.29 13.58
C VAL A 64 -22.11 -4.68 13.76
N VAL A 65 -21.90 -5.54 12.76
CA VAL A 65 -22.40 -6.91 12.78
C VAL A 65 -21.22 -7.85 13.00
N GLY A 66 -21.21 -8.55 14.13
CA GLY A 66 -20.14 -9.46 14.49
C GLY A 66 -20.37 -10.13 15.83
N TYR A 67 -19.35 -10.82 16.30
CA TYR A 67 -19.39 -11.47 17.61
C TYR A 67 -19.23 -10.43 18.73
N PRO A 68 -19.95 -10.57 19.87
CA PRO A 68 -19.65 -9.80 21.05
C PRO A 68 -18.22 -10.10 21.54
N LEU A 69 -17.63 -9.17 22.29
CA LEU A 69 -16.29 -9.31 22.87
C LEU A 69 -16.15 -10.66 23.60
N MET A 70 -17.14 -10.98 24.41
CA MET A 70 -17.20 -12.20 25.21
C MET A 70 -18.36 -13.08 24.79
N PRO A 71 -18.19 -14.41 24.73
CA PRO A 71 -16.93 -15.15 24.91
C PRO A 71 -16.14 -15.35 23.59
N VAL A 72 -16.80 -15.17 22.44
CA VAL A 72 -16.32 -15.67 21.15
C VAL A 72 -15.12 -14.89 20.63
N TYR A 73 -15.17 -13.55 20.64
CA TYR A 73 -14.09 -12.75 20.11
C TYR A 73 -12.80 -12.90 20.93
N MET A 74 -12.91 -12.87 22.27
CA MET A 74 -11.74 -13.04 23.15
C MET A 74 -11.08 -14.41 22.95
N ALA A 75 -11.86 -15.49 22.83
CA ALA A 75 -11.31 -16.82 22.55
C ALA A 75 -10.57 -16.87 21.20
N LYS A 76 -11.14 -16.27 20.15
CA LYS A 76 -10.49 -16.18 18.82
C LYS A 76 -9.22 -15.33 18.84
N ALA A 77 -9.27 -14.15 19.45
CA ALA A 77 -8.14 -13.23 19.54
C ALA A 77 -7.00 -13.83 20.39
N GLY A 78 -7.32 -14.42 21.54
CA GLY A 78 -6.35 -15.11 22.40
C GLY A 78 -5.77 -16.35 21.73
N GLY A 79 -6.59 -17.15 21.07
CA GLY A 79 -6.13 -18.31 20.29
C GLY A 79 -5.18 -17.90 19.16
N PHE A 80 -5.52 -16.84 18.42
CA PHE A 80 -4.65 -16.29 17.38
C PHE A 80 -3.32 -15.75 17.94
N PHE A 81 -3.35 -15.09 19.11
CA PHE A 81 -2.12 -14.69 19.81
C PHE A 81 -1.20 -15.88 20.09
N PHE A 82 -1.73 -16.99 20.62
CA PHE A 82 -0.92 -18.18 20.90
C PHE A 82 -0.39 -18.86 19.64
N ILE A 83 -1.12 -18.81 18.53
CA ILE A 83 -0.63 -19.27 17.23
C ILE A 83 0.57 -18.43 16.78
N VAL A 84 0.42 -17.10 16.77
CA VAL A 84 1.51 -16.19 16.38
C VAL A 84 2.72 -16.35 17.30
N PHE A 85 2.49 -16.39 18.61
CA PHE A 85 3.53 -16.64 19.62
C PHE A 85 4.23 -17.97 19.38
N GLY A 86 3.49 -19.05 19.14
CA GLY A 86 4.03 -20.37 18.87
C GLY A 86 4.91 -20.39 17.62
N VAL A 87 4.48 -19.73 16.53
CA VAL A 87 5.28 -19.60 15.30
C VAL A 87 6.54 -18.78 15.55
N CYS A 88 6.45 -17.64 16.24
CA CYS A 88 7.61 -16.80 16.57
C CYS A 88 8.60 -17.54 17.47
N ALA A 89 8.12 -18.23 18.50
CA ALA A 89 8.95 -19.01 19.41
C ALA A 89 9.63 -20.18 18.70
N PHE A 90 8.89 -20.90 17.83
CA PHE A 90 9.43 -21.97 17.01
C PHE A 90 10.54 -21.45 16.08
N LEU A 91 10.28 -20.37 15.33
CA LEU A 91 11.28 -19.76 14.46
C LEU A 91 12.50 -19.26 15.25
N GLY A 92 12.30 -18.66 16.43
CA GLY A 92 13.40 -18.26 17.30
C GLY A 92 14.24 -19.42 17.84
N ALA A 93 13.67 -20.63 17.91
CA ALA A 93 14.39 -21.83 18.33
C ALA A 93 15.12 -22.54 17.16
N VAL A 94 14.52 -22.59 15.96
CA VAL A 94 15.07 -23.39 14.85
C VAL A 94 15.85 -22.57 13.82
N ALA A 95 15.57 -21.28 13.68
CA ALA A 95 16.24 -20.40 12.74
C ALA A 95 17.13 -19.41 13.49
N SER A 96 18.43 -19.44 13.21
CA SER A 96 19.37 -18.45 13.74
C SER A 96 19.12 -17.09 13.09
N ILE A 97 18.89 -16.06 13.91
CA ILE A 97 18.76 -14.67 13.47
C ILE A 97 19.87 -13.83 14.10
N ASN A 98 20.51 -12.99 13.28
CA ASN A 98 21.61 -12.08 13.68
C ASN A 98 22.74 -12.75 14.52
N PRO A 99 23.51 -13.70 13.96
CA PRO A 99 24.57 -14.41 14.68
C PRO A 99 25.81 -13.51 14.89
N ILE A 100 25.71 -12.53 15.79
CA ILE A 100 26.72 -11.47 16.01
C ILE A 100 28.12 -11.99 16.33
N TRP A 101 28.24 -13.18 16.89
CA TRP A 101 29.51 -13.84 17.19
C TRP A 101 30.30 -14.24 15.93
N LEU A 102 29.66 -14.35 14.76
CA LEU A 102 30.33 -14.61 13.49
C LEU A 102 30.98 -13.35 12.90
N TYR A 103 30.48 -12.16 13.22
CA TYR A 103 30.95 -10.90 12.64
C TYR A 103 32.04 -10.23 13.48
N GLY A 104 32.05 -10.46 14.79
CA GLY A 104 33.00 -9.85 15.72
C GLY A 104 32.67 -8.40 16.10
N PRO A 105 33.52 -7.74 16.89
CA PRO A 105 33.30 -6.36 17.31
C PRO A 105 33.47 -5.39 16.13
N TYR A 106 32.70 -4.30 16.17
CA TYR A 106 32.81 -3.24 15.17
C TYR A 106 34.19 -2.56 15.22
N THR A 107 34.88 -2.49 14.07
CA THR A 107 36.07 -1.64 13.89
C THR A 107 35.92 -0.82 12.60
N PRO A 108 36.26 0.49 12.59
CA PRO A 108 36.09 1.33 11.39
C PRO A 108 36.89 0.89 10.16
N GLY A 109 37.94 0.08 10.36
CA GLY A 109 38.81 -0.41 9.28
C GLY A 109 38.40 -1.76 8.68
N GLN A 110 37.31 -2.38 9.16
CA GLN A 110 36.87 -3.70 8.71
C GLN A 110 35.40 -3.68 8.26
N ILE A 111 35.08 -4.47 7.25
CA ILE A 111 33.71 -4.65 6.74
C ILE A 111 33.47 -6.13 6.39
N SER A 112 32.24 -6.60 6.57
CA SER A 112 31.82 -7.93 6.12
C SER A 112 31.32 -7.90 4.68
N ALA A 113 31.41 -9.04 3.98
CA ALA A 113 30.63 -9.25 2.78
C ALA A 113 29.13 -9.30 3.14
N GLY A 114 28.25 -8.78 2.28
CA GLY A 114 26.80 -8.82 2.52
C GLY A 114 26.33 -7.86 3.62
N SER A 115 26.99 -6.71 3.80
CA SER A 115 26.53 -5.68 4.74
C SER A 115 25.21 -5.08 4.25
N GLN A 116 24.11 -5.55 4.83
CA GLN A 116 22.73 -5.20 4.49
C GLN A 116 21.97 -4.90 5.78
N PRO A 117 21.05 -3.93 5.80
CA PRO A 117 20.15 -3.77 6.92
C PRO A 117 19.09 -4.88 6.92
N ASP A 118 18.32 -4.97 8.00
CA ASP A 118 17.15 -5.86 8.04
C ASP A 118 16.17 -5.56 6.89
N TRP A 119 15.41 -6.57 6.46
CA TRP A 119 14.56 -6.52 5.27
C TRP A 119 13.60 -5.31 5.23
N TYR A 120 13.09 -4.86 6.38
CA TYR A 120 12.16 -3.72 6.47
C TYR A 120 12.84 -2.36 6.22
N MET A 121 14.17 -2.30 6.32
CA MET A 121 15.01 -1.16 5.94
C MET A 121 15.79 -1.41 4.63
N GLY A 122 15.82 -2.64 4.12
CA GLY A 122 16.58 -3.03 2.91
C GLY A 122 16.21 -2.24 1.65
N TRP A 123 14.96 -1.76 1.55
CA TRP A 123 14.56 -0.90 0.44
C TRP A 123 15.25 0.48 0.45
N LEU A 124 15.57 1.03 1.62
CA LEU A 124 16.29 2.31 1.72
C LEU A 124 17.72 2.15 1.23
N ASP A 125 18.40 1.10 1.67
CA ASP A 125 19.76 0.79 1.22
C ASP A 125 19.79 0.49 -0.27
N GLY A 126 18.83 -0.30 -0.76
CA GLY A 126 18.68 -0.56 -2.19
C GLY A 126 18.43 0.70 -3.02
N LEU A 127 17.71 1.68 -2.49
CA LEU A 127 17.50 2.96 -3.16
C LEU A 127 18.80 3.79 -3.21
N VAL A 128 19.62 3.77 -2.15
CA VAL A 128 20.95 4.40 -2.14
C VAL A 128 21.89 3.72 -3.14
N ARG A 129 21.91 2.38 -3.17
CA ARG A 129 22.69 1.60 -4.16
C ARG A 129 22.28 1.89 -5.60
N ALA A 130 20.99 2.14 -5.83
CA ALA A 130 20.47 2.46 -7.16
C ALA A 130 20.83 3.88 -7.60
N ALA A 131 21.21 4.78 -6.67
CA ALA A 131 21.44 6.17 -7.01
C ALA A 131 22.67 6.33 -7.94
N PRO A 132 22.57 7.17 -8.98
CA PRO A 132 23.74 7.59 -9.76
C PRO A 132 24.64 8.51 -8.91
N PRO A 133 25.95 8.57 -9.18
CA PRO A 133 26.90 9.39 -8.44
C PRO A 133 26.78 10.88 -8.83
N ILE A 134 25.66 11.50 -8.47
CA ILE A 134 25.38 12.91 -8.75
C ILE A 134 25.75 13.74 -7.53
N GLU A 135 26.65 14.69 -7.73
CA GLU A 135 27.07 15.66 -6.73
C GLU A 135 27.11 17.06 -7.32
N THR A 136 26.95 18.08 -6.47
CA THR A 136 27.11 19.48 -6.87
C THR A 136 28.06 20.17 -5.90
N HIS A 137 29.06 20.84 -6.44
CA HIS A 137 30.01 21.65 -5.67
C HIS A 137 29.73 23.13 -5.96
N ALA A 138 29.09 23.82 -5.01
CA ALA A 138 28.70 25.22 -5.17
C ALA A 138 28.83 25.96 -3.84
N PHE A 139 29.24 27.23 -3.90
CA PHE A 139 29.35 28.12 -2.73
C PHE A 139 30.20 27.56 -1.58
N GLY A 140 31.27 26.81 -1.90
CA GLY A 140 32.13 26.18 -0.88
C GLY A 140 31.50 24.97 -0.18
N HIS A 141 30.35 24.48 -0.68
CA HIS A 141 29.66 23.31 -0.16
C HIS A 141 29.52 22.21 -1.21
N THR A 142 29.60 20.97 -0.75
CA THR A 142 29.28 19.78 -1.56
C THR A 142 27.89 19.28 -1.19
N ILE A 143 27.01 19.16 -2.18
CA ILE A 143 25.70 18.53 -2.04
C ILE A 143 25.77 17.16 -2.71
N SER A 144 25.73 16.12 -1.90
CA SER A 144 25.71 14.73 -2.33
C SER A 144 24.26 14.30 -2.63
N TRP A 145 23.82 14.49 -3.88
CA TRP A 145 22.45 14.15 -4.30
C TRP A 145 22.23 12.64 -4.31
N ASN A 146 23.28 11.87 -4.60
CA ASN A 146 23.33 10.42 -4.50
C ASN A 146 23.02 9.87 -3.10
N ILE A 147 23.13 10.67 -2.04
CA ILE A 147 22.72 10.28 -0.68
C ILE A 147 21.43 11.00 -0.28
N LEU A 148 21.35 12.31 -0.55
CA LEU A 148 20.22 13.13 -0.12
C LEU A 148 18.89 12.70 -0.74
N ILE A 149 18.88 12.39 -2.04
CA ILE A 149 17.66 11.98 -2.75
C ILE A 149 17.15 10.64 -2.23
N PRO A 150 17.92 9.54 -2.28
CA PRO A 150 17.44 8.24 -1.85
C PRO A 150 17.31 8.11 -0.32
N GLY A 151 18.18 8.76 0.45
CA GLY A 151 18.23 8.60 1.91
C GLY A 151 17.25 9.49 2.67
N LEU A 152 16.84 10.63 2.10
CA LEU A 152 15.98 11.59 2.80
C LEU A 152 14.77 12.05 1.98
N ILE A 153 14.97 12.49 0.73
CA ILE A 153 13.90 13.11 -0.05
C ILE A 153 12.83 12.09 -0.43
N ILE A 154 13.20 10.95 -1.03
CA ILE A 154 12.24 9.93 -1.45
C ILE A 154 11.48 9.34 -0.25
N PRO A 155 12.14 8.89 0.83
CA PRO A 155 11.44 8.42 2.02
C PRO A 155 10.55 9.50 2.63
N GLY A 156 11.03 10.75 2.68
CA GLY A 156 10.26 11.90 3.16
C GLY A 156 8.98 12.12 2.34
N ILE A 157 9.07 12.05 1.01
CA ILE A 157 7.92 12.14 0.10
C ILE A 157 6.96 10.96 0.33
N LEU A 158 7.47 9.73 0.46
CA LEU A 158 6.63 8.54 0.66
C LEU A 158 5.88 8.59 1.99
N PHE A 159 6.58 8.81 3.11
CA PHE A 159 5.94 8.85 4.42
C PHE A 159 4.97 10.03 4.56
N THR A 160 5.36 11.21 4.06
CA THR A 160 4.47 12.39 4.08
C THR A 160 3.27 12.17 3.16
N GLY A 161 3.49 11.60 1.98
CA GLY A 161 2.43 11.27 1.02
C GLY A 161 1.42 10.27 1.60
N MET A 162 1.89 9.23 2.30
CA MET A 162 1.02 8.27 3.00
C MET A 162 0.24 8.93 4.14
N ALA A 163 0.91 9.72 4.97
CA ALA A 163 0.26 10.41 6.09
C ALA A 163 -0.83 11.40 5.61
N LEU A 164 -0.60 12.05 4.47
CA LEU A 164 -1.53 13.01 3.88
C LEU A 164 -2.52 12.39 2.88
N TYR A 165 -2.41 11.09 2.60
CA TYR A 165 -3.22 10.42 1.57
C TYR A 165 -4.74 10.60 1.76
N PRO A 166 -5.32 10.45 2.97
CA PRO A 166 -6.75 10.67 3.17
C PRO A 166 -7.21 12.08 2.78
N PHE A 167 -6.37 13.10 3.02
CA PHE A 167 -6.66 14.49 2.67
C PHE A 167 -6.53 14.75 1.17
N ILE A 168 -5.56 14.09 0.53
CA ILE A 168 -5.35 14.14 -0.92
C ILE A 168 -6.55 13.49 -1.63
N GLU A 169 -6.94 12.28 -1.22
CA GLU A 169 -8.06 11.55 -1.79
C GLU A 169 -9.37 12.34 -1.61
N SER A 170 -9.65 12.81 -0.39
CA SER A 170 -10.83 13.64 -0.11
C SER A 170 -10.85 14.96 -0.89
N TRP A 171 -9.70 15.54 -1.21
CA TRP A 171 -9.61 16.70 -2.11
C TRP A 171 -9.93 16.33 -3.57
N MET A 172 -9.44 15.17 -4.04
CA MET A 172 -9.65 14.66 -5.40
C MET A 172 -11.10 14.24 -5.65
N THR A 173 -11.70 13.49 -4.72
CA THR A 173 -13.07 12.96 -4.84
C THR A 173 -14.12 13.98 -4.41
N GLY A 174 -13.76 14.90 -3.50
CA GLY A 174 -14.71 15.79 -2.85
C GLY A 174 -15.53 15.11 -1.76
N ASP A 175 -15.26 13.83 -1.46
CA ASP A 175 -15.99 13.10 -0.44
C ASP A 175 -15.55 13.55 0.96
N LYS A 176 -16.53 14.04 1.74
CA LYS A 176 -16.39 14.56 3.11
C LYS A 176 -17.34 13.86 4.08
N ARG A 177 -18.01 12.81 3.63
CA ARG A 177 -18.98 12.06 4.43
C ARG A 177 -18.25 11.12 5.39
N GLU A 178 -18.99 10.69 6.40
CA GLU A 178 -18.54 9.66 7.32
C GLU A 178 -18.79 8.28 6.72
N HIS A 179 -17.76 7.43 6.71
CA HIS A 179 -17.79 6.08 6.14
C HIS A 179 -17.31 5.07 7.18
N HIS A 180 -18.14 4.07 7.44
CA HIS A 180 -17.89 2.94 8.34
C HIS A 180 -17.91 1.60 7.60
N LEU A 181 -18.48 1.54 6.39
CA LEU A 181 -18.36 0.41 5.49
C LEU A 181 -17.07 0.48 4.66
N LEU A 182 -16.34 -0.64 4.61
CA LEU A 182 -15.13 -0.77 3.83
C LEU A 182 -15.43 -0.89 2.35
N GLU A 183 -14.73 -0.10 1.55
CA GLU A 183 -14.73 -0.30 0.11
C GLU A 183 -13.85 -1.51 -0.24
N ARG A 184 -14.37 -2.40 -1.09
CA ARG A 184 -13.57 -3.50 -1.62
C ARG A 184 -12.46 -2.94 -2.50
N PRO A 185 -11.21 -3.45 -2.44
CA PRO A 185 -10.12 -2.93 -3.25
C PRO A 185 -10.42 -2.89 -4.75
N ARG A 186 -11.14 -3.89 -5.28
CA ARG A 186 -11.55 -3.89 -6.69
C ARG A 186 -12.52 -2.78 -7.08
N ASN A 187 -13.27 -2.20 -6.13
CA ASN A 187 -14.27 -1.15 -6.37
C ASN A 187 -13.63 0.24 -6.51
N ASN A 188 -12.35 0.39 -6.11
CA ASN A 188 -11.57 1.60 -6.34
C ASN A 188 -10.27 1.27 -7.10
N PRO A 189 -10.34 1.08 -8.43
CA PRO A 189 -9.23 0.57 -9.22
C PRO A 189 -7.97 1.42 -9.10
N ASN A 190 -8.10 2.75 -9.11
CA ASN A 190 -6.95 3.65 -9.09
C ASN A 190 -6.30 3.73 -7.71
N ARG A 191 -7.06 3.76 -6.61
CA ARG A 191 -6.47 3.67 -5.26
C ARG A 191 -5.71 2.37 -5.06
N THR A 192 -6.31 1.25 -5.46
CA THR A 192 -5.68 -0.08 -5.36
C THR A 192 -4.43 -0.17 -6.22
N ALA A 193 -4.46 0.39 -7.43
CA ALA A 193 -3.31 0.46 -8.31
C ALA A 193 -2.17 1.35 -7.75
N ILE A 194 -2.48 2.48 -7.11
CA ILE A 194 -1.47 3.32 -6.42
C ILE A 194 -0.81 2.54 -5.27
N GLY A 195 -1.60 1.80 -4.48
CA GLY A 195 -1.08 0.94 -3.42
C GLY A 195 -0.16 -0.14 -3.97
N ALA A 196 -0.60 -0.88 -4.99
CA ALA A 196 0.20 -1.92 -5.64
C ALA A 196 1.48 -1.36 -6.30
N MET A 197 1.40 -0.20 -6.94
CA MET A 197 2.54 0.52 -7.50
C MET A 197 3.57 0.86 -6.42
N SER A 198 3.13 1.34 -5.26
CA SER A 198 4.00 1.70 -4.13
C SER A 198 4.70 0.46 -3.57
N LEU A 199 3.97 -0.66 -3.43
CA LEU A 199 4.56 -1.94 -3.02
C LEU A 199 5.58 -2.46 -4.05
N ALA A 200 5.26 -2.36 -5.35
CA ALA A 200 6.18 -2.76 -6.41
C ALA A 200 7.47 -1.94 -6.40
N PHE A 201 7.36 -0.62 -6.18
CA PHE A 201 8.53 0.25 -6.00
C PHE A 201 9.40 -0.23 -4.82
N MET A 202 8.79 -0.47 -3.66
CA MET A 202 9.48 -0.95 -2.46
C MET A 202 10.16 -2.31 -2.69
N LEU A 203 9.52 -3.23 -3.41
CA LEU A 203 10.09 -4.54 -3.74
C LEU A 203 11.27 -4.43 -4.69
N VAL A 204 11.21 -3.58 -5.72
CA VAL A 204 12.35 -3.34 -6.63
C VAL A 204 13.53 -2.75 -5.85
N CYS A 205 13.28 -1.80 -4.96
CA CYS A 205 14.29 -1.27 -4.06
C CYS A 205 14.87 -2.37 -3.16
N LEU A 206 14.03 -3.19 -2.53
CA LEU A 206 14.46 -4.26 -1.64
C LEU A 206 15.33 -5.30 -2.37
N VAL A 207 14.98 -5.66 -3.60
CA VAL A 207 15.81 -6.52 -4.47
C VAL A 207 17.19 -5.89 -4.69
N ASN A 208 17.27 -4.58 -4.92
CA ASN A 208 18.57 -3.92 -5.04
C ASN A 208 19.32 -3.80 -3.70
N GLY A 209 18.61 -3.83 -2.56
CA GLY A 209 19.20 -3.93 -1.24
C GLY A 209 20.10 -5.14 -1.20
N GLY A 210 19.55 -6.34 -1.33
CA GLY A 210 20.30 -7.61 -1.33
C GLY A 210 21.08 -7.93 -2.62
N ASN A 211 21.52 -6.94 -3.41
CA ASN A 211 22.09 -7.16 -4.74
C ASN A 211 23.38 -8.00 -4.75
N ASP A 212 24.23 -7.88 -3.73
CA ASP A 212 25.45 -8.66 -3.56
C ASP A 212 25.16 -10.13 -3.27
N ILE A 213 24.23 -10.42 -2.36
CA ILE A 213 23.80 -11.78 -2.05
C ILE A 213 23.14 -12.41 -3.29
N ILE A 214 22.23 -11.69 -3.97
CA ILE A 214 21.59 -12.17 -5.21
C ILE A 214 22.64 -12.47 -6.29
N ALA A 215 23.63 -11.58 -6.47
CA ALA A 215 24.70 -11.80 -7.43
C ALA A 215 25.47 -13.10 -7.15
N THR A 216 25.85 -13.32 -5.90
CA THR A 216 26.59 -14.53 -5.50
C THR A 216 25.78 -15.82 -5.61
N GLN A 217 24.49 -15.81 -5.22
CA GLN A 217 23.68 -17.03 -5.18
C GLN A 217 23.10 -17.42 -6.53
N PHE A 218 22.82 -16.45 -7.40
CA PHE A 218 22.25 -16.69 -8.73
C PHE A 218 23.28 -16.57 -9.85
N ASN A 219 24.58 -16.40 -9.53
CA ASN A 219 25.66 -16.22 -10.51
C ASN A 219 25.39 -15.09 -11.50
N LEU A 220 24.84 -13.97 -10.99
CA LEU A 220 24.52 -12.78 -11.77
C LEU A 220 25.60 -11.70 -11.58
N THR A 221 25.68 -10.77 -12.53
CA THR A 221 26.55 -9.60 -12.35
C THR A 221 25.85 -8.55 -11.48
N ILE A 222 26.57 -7.97 -10.51
CA ILE A 222 26.06 -6.87 -9.69
C ILE A 222 25.63 -5.68 -10.57
N ASN A 223 26.42 -5.37 -11.61
CA ASN A 223 26.10 -4.33 -12.59
C ASN A 223 24.78 -4.61 -13.30
N GLY A 224 24.51 -5.87 -13.68
CA GLY A 224 23.24 -6.27 -14.29
C GLY A 224 22.05 -6.03 -13.35
N ILE A 225 22.18 -6.44 -12.08
CA ILE A 225 21.14 -6.21 -11.06
C ILE A 225 20.92 -4.72 -10.81
N MET A 226 21.98 -3.92 -10.72
CA MET A 226 21.88 -2.47 -10.53
C MET A 226 21.21 -1.78 -11.71
N TRP A 227 21.56 -2.13 -12.95
CA TRP A 227 20.90 -1.55 -14.14
C TRP A 227 19.44 -1.98 -14.26
N PHE A 228 19.16 -3.27 -14.00
CA PHE A 228 17.80 -3.78 -13.98
C PHE A 228 16.94 -3.02 -12.96
N THR A 229 17.43 -2.84 -11.73
CA THR A 229 16.67 -2.16 -10.68
C THR A 229 16.56 -0.66 -10.96
N ARG A 230 17.62 0.02 -11.45
CA ARG A 230 17.55 1.43 -11.87
C ARG A 230 16.47 1.70 -12.91
N ILE A 231 16.40 0.86 -13.95
CA ILE A 231 15.34 0.96 -14.97
C ILE A 231 14.00 0.55 -14.36
N GLY A 232 14.00 -0.53 -13.57
CA GLY A 232 12.85 -1.10 -12.90
C GLY A 232 12.12 -0.11 -12.00
N LEU A 233 12.83 0.77 -11.29
CA LEU A 233 12.24 1.80 -10.44
C LEU A 233 11.28 2.73 -11.20
N PHE A 234 11.53 2.98 -12.48
CA PHE A 234 10.69 3.84 -13.32
C PHE A 234 9.70 3.06 -14.17
N VAL A 235 10.00 1.80 -14.51
CA VAL A 235 9.20 1.00 -15.46
C VAL A 235 8.23 0.06 -14.74
N ILE A 236 8.68 -0.65 -13.70
CA ILE A 236 7.88 -1.67 -13.02
C ILE A 236 6.68 -1.06 -12.28
N PRO A 237 6.80 0.02 -11.47
CA PRO A 237 5.66 0.57 -10.76
C PRO A 237 4.53 1.04 -11.69
N PRO A 238 4.79 1.79 -12.79
CA PRO A 238 3.72 2.14 -13.75
C PRO A 238 3.10 0.94 -14.44
N ILE A 239 3.87 -0.10 -14.77
CA ILE A 239 3.33 -1.35 -15.34
C ILE A 239 2.40 -2.01 -14.33
N VAL A 240 2.82 -2.15 -13.07
CA VAL A 240 1.98 -2.72 -11.99
C VAL A 240 0.72 -1.89 -11.80
N PHE A 241 0.81 -0.56 -11.83
CA PHE A 241 -0.37 0.31 -11.77
C PHE A 241 -1.38 -0.04 -12.88
N VAL A 242 -0.93 -0.11 -14.13
CA VAL A 242 -1.81 -0.41 -15.27
C VAL A 242 -2.41 -1.82 -15.15
N ILE A 243 -1.60 -2.81 -14.81
CA ILE A 243 -2.04 -4.20 -14.64
C ILE A 243 -3.07 -4.29 -13.52
N THR A 244 -2.77 -3.78 -12.33
CA THR A 244 -3.67 -3.83 -11.17
C THR A 244 -4.98 -3.12 -11.48
N LYS A 245 -4.93 -1.94 -12.10
CA LYS A 245 -6.14 -1.22 -12.51
C LYS A 245 -7.00 -2.04 -13.48
N ARG A 246 -6.38 -2.64 -14.51
CA ARG A 246 -7.08 -3.48 -15.50
C ARG A 246 -7.68 -4.72 -14.84
N LEU A 247 -6.98 -5.34 -13.90
CA LEU A 247 -7.49 -6.47 -13.12
C LEU A 247 -8.69 -6.06 -12.27
N CYS A 248 -8.63 -4.91 -11.57
CA CYS A 248 -9.78 -4.40 -10.81
C CYS A 248 -11.00 -4.18 -11.71
N LEU A 249 -10.82 -3.51 -12.86
CA LEU A 249 -11.91 -3.30 -13.82
C LEU A 249 -12.44 -4.62 -14.41
N SER A 250 -11.56 -5.61 -14.65
CA SER A 250 -11.97 -6.94 -15.11
C SER A 250 -12.81 -7.66 -14.04
N LEU A 251 -12.39 -7.59 -12.78
CA LEU A 251 -13.14 -8.15 -11.65
C LEU A 251 -14.49 -7.47 -11.47
N GLN A 252 -14.59 -6.16 -11.69
CA GLN A 252 -15.87 -5.45 -11.69
C GLN A 252 -16.79 -5.90 -12.84
N ARG A 253 -16.25 -6.16 -14.04
CA ARG A 253 -17.04 -6.73 -15.15
C ARG A 253 -17.53 -8.12 -14.80
N ALA A 254 -16.66 -8.99 -14.28
CA ALA A 254 -17.05 -10.32 -13.83
C ALA A 254 -18.14 -10.25 -12.73
N ASP A 255 -18.03 -9.33 -11.77
CA ASP A 255 -19.06 -9.12 -10.74
C ASP A 255 -20.39 -8.63 -11.36
N ARG A 256 -20.34 -7.77 -12.39
CA ARG A 256 -21.52 -7.30 -13.15
C ARG A 256 -22.17 -8.44 -13.94
N ASP A 257 -21.37 -9.23 -14.64
CA ASP A 257 -21.85 -10.34 -15.47
C ASP A 257 -22.50 -11.42 -14.61
N LEU A 258 -21.92 -11.71 -13.43
CA LEU A 258 -22.49 -12.60 -12.44
C LEU A 258 -23.87 -12.12 -11.94
N VAL A 259 -24.04 -10.80 -11.77
CA VAL A 259 -25.33 -10.22 -11.36
C VAL A 259 -26.37 -10.29 -12.46
N LEU A 260 -25.97 -10.07 -13.71
CA LEU A 260 -26.87 -10.05 -14.86
C LEU A 260 -27.28 -11.44 -15.35
N HIS A 261 -26.34 -12.40 -15.39
CA HIS A 261 -26.57 -13.72 -15.97
C HIS A 261 -26.69 -14.82 -14.91
N GLY A 262 -26.29 -14.57 -13.67
CA GLY A 262 -26.22 -15.58 -12.62
C GLY A 262 -24.85 -16.27 -12.55
N ARG A 263 -24.75 -17.32 -11.72
CA ARG A 263 -23.52 -18.13 -11.64
C ARG A 263 -23.53 -19.23 -12.70
N GLU A 264 -22.39 -19.36 -13.37
CA GLU A 264 -22.06 -20.52 -14.22
C GLU A 264 -22.17 -21.81 -13.40
N THR A 265 -22.90 -22.80 -13.92
CA THR A 265 -23.05 -24.13 -13.27
C THR A 265 -22.14 -25.18 -13.89
N GLY A 266 -21.54 -24.91 -15.05
CA GLY A 266 -20.82 -25.88 -15.87
C GLY A 266 -21.74 -26.91 -16.56
N ARG A 267 -23.06 -26.76 -16.48
CA ARG A 267 -24.02 -27.64 -17.15
C ARG A 267 -24.40 -27.08 -18.52
N LEU A 268 -23.88 -27.71 -19.57
CA LEU A 268 -24.25 -27.43 -20.96
C LEU A 268 -25.47 -28.24 -21.38
N VAL A 269 -26.46 -27.56 -21.97
CA VAL A 269 -27.66 -28.19 -22.53
C VAL A 269 -27.74 -27.82 -24.02
N MET A 270 -28.00 -28.82 -24.86
CA MET A 270 -28.23 -28.62 -26.29
C MET A 270 -29.73 -28.37 -26.52
N THR A 271 -30.07 -27.28 -27.20
CA THR A 271 -31.45 -26.95 -27.59
C THR A 271 -31.92 -27.84 -28.75
N ALA A 272 -33.22 -27.85 -29.02
CA ALA A 272 -33.79 -28.64 -30.11
C ALA A 272 -33.28 -28.19 -31.50
N GLU A 273 -32.86 -26.93 -31.59
CA GLU A 273 -32.29 -26.27 -32.76
C GLU A 273 -30.77 -26.52 -32.90
N GLY A 274 -30.16 -27.15 -31.90
CA GLY A 274 -28.75 -27.55 -31.87
C GLY A 274 -27.77 -26.53 -31.28
N GLU A 275 -28.28 -25.50 -30.60
CA GLU A 275 -27.46 -24.53 -29.86
C GLU A 275 -27.02 -25.10 -28.51
N PHE A 276 -25.80 -24.77 -28.05
CA PHE A 276 -25.33 -25.14 -26.71
C PHE A 276 -25.43 -23.94 -25.78
N VAL A 277 -26.24 -24.07 -24.73
CA VAL A 277 -26.41 -23.03 -23.70
C VAL A 277 -25.89 -23.53 -22.37
N GLU A 278 -25.13 -22.69 -21.67
CA GLU A 278 -24.76 -22.95 -20.28
C GLU A 278 -25.91 -22.53 -19.35
N VAL A 279 -26.37 -23.48 -18.54
CA VAL A 279 -27.38 -23.19 -17.52
C VAL A 279 -26.73 -22.33 -16.44
N HIS A 280 -27.27 -21.14 -16.22
CA HIS A 280 -26.88 -20.28 -15.11
C HIS A 280 -27.86 -20.43 -13.95
N GLU A 281 -27.35 -20.38 -12.73
CA GLU A 281 -28.19 -20.35 -11.52
C GLU A 281 -28.29 -18.90 -11.00
N PRO A 282 -29.49 -18.39 -10.70
CA PRO A 282 -29.64 -17.04 -10.17
C PRO A 282 -28.92 -16.90 -8.83
N LEU A 283 -28.33 -15.73 -8.61
CA LEU A 283 -27.71 -15.40 -7.34
C LEU A 283 -28.77 -15.15 -6.25
N SER A 284 -28.40 -15.39 -4.99
CA SER A 284 -29.21 -14.95 -3.87
C SER A 284 -29.27 -13.41 -3.82
N ALA A 285 -30.39 -12.86 -3.36
CA ALA A 285 -30.58 -11.41 -3.22
C ALA A 285 -29.48 -10.76 -2.36
N GLU A 286 -29.02 -11.47 -1.32
CA GLU A 286 -27.91 -11.07 -0.47
C GLU A 286 -26.60 -10.88 -1.23
N LYS A 287 -26.31 -11.80 -2.16
CA LYS A 287 -25.10 -11.76 -2.97
C LYS A 287 -25.17 -10.65 -4.01
N ILE A 288 -26.32 -10.48 -4.65
CA ILE A 288 -26.57 -9.37 -5.58
C ILE A 288 -26.34 -8.04 -4.87
N TYR A 289 -26.99 -7.81 -3.72
CA TYR A 289 -26.81 -6.60 -2.91
C TYR A 289 -25.34 -6.35 -2.59
N THR A 290 -24.62 -7.38 -2.16
CA THR A 290 -23.20 -7.27 -1.80
C THR A 290 -22.31 -6.83 -2.99
N LEU A 291 -22.69 -7.18 -4.22
CA LEU A 291 -21.95 -6.84 -5.44
C LEU A 291 -22.36 -5.49 -6.04
N THR A 292 -23.56 -5.00 -5.77
CA THR A 292 -24.10 -3.77 -6.38
C THR A 292 -24.20 -2.58 -5.41
N GLN A 293 -24.08 -2.80 -4.10
CA GLN A 293 -24.31 -1.74 -3.10
C GLN A 293 -23.29 -0.60 -3.10
N HIS A 294 -22.12 -0.76 -3.72
CA HIS A 294 -21.08 0.27 -3.65
C HIS A 294 -21.49 1.51 -4.45
N GLU A 295 -21.30 2.68 -3.84
CA GLU A 295 -21.61 3.94 -4.49
C GLU A 295 -20.61 4.26 -5.61
N GLN A 296 -21.14 4.63 -6.77
CA GLN A 296 -20.34 5.00 -7.93
C GLN A 296 -20.41 6.51 -8.16
N ASN A 297 -19.59 7.25 -7.41
CA ASN A 297 -19.56 8.71 -7.50
C ASN A 297 -19.09 9.17 -8.88
N ALA A 298 -19.85 10.08 -9.49
CA ALA A 298 -19.45 10.75 -10.73
C ALA A 298 -18.26 11.70 -10.48
N PRO A 299 -17.45 12.00 -11.52
CA PRO A 299 -16.43 13.04 -11.42
C PRO A 299 -17.03 14.38 -10.96
N LEU A 300 -16.27 15.15 -10.20
CA LEU A 300 -16.68 16.48 -9.75
C LEU A 300 -17.00 17.38 -10.96
N ALA A 301 -18.19 17.96 -10.96
CA ALA A 301 -18.63 18.97 -11.92
C ALA A 301 -17.93 20.32 -11.63
N LEU A 302 -16.65 20.41 -11.96
CA LEU A 302 -15.87 21.65 -11.83
C LEU A 302 -16.11 22.52 -13.08
N PRO A 303 -16.73 23.70 -12.95
CA PRO A 303 -17.04 24.54 -14.10
C PRO A 303 -15.76 25.08 -14.73
N ASP A 304 -15.68 25.04 -16.06
CA ASP A 304 -14.53 25.56 -16.81
C ASP A 304 -14.54 27.10 -16.89
N VAL A 305 -15.68 27.72 -16.58
CA VAL A 305 -15.96 29.16 -16.66
C VAL A 305 -16.66 29.60 -15.38
N ASP A 306 -16.29 30.76 -14.80
CA ASP A 306 -16.95 31.27 -13.60
C ASP A 306 -18.29 31.94 -13.95
N ALA A 307 -19.02 32.38 -12.91
CA ALA A 307 -20.28 33.10 -13.07
C ALA A 307 -20.15 34.41 -13.87
N ASN A 308 -18.94 34.93 -14.06
CA ASN A 308 -18.63 36.17 -14.78
C ASN A 308 -18.05 35.90 -16.18
N GLY A 309 -18.03 34.66 -16.68
CA GLY A 309 -17.52 34.32 -18.00
C GLY A 309 -15.99 34.15 -18.09
N VAL A 310 -15.27 34.20 -16.97
CA VAL A 310 -13.81 34.04 -16.94
C VAL A 310 -13.46 32.56 -17.05
N ARG A 311 -12.76 32.21 -18.12
CA ARG A 311 -12.25 30.85 -18.35
C ARG A 311 -11.13 30.53 -17.36
N GLY A 312 -11.10 29.30 -16.86
CA GLY A 312 -10.00 28.80 -16.02
C GLY A 312 -10.18 29.02 -14.53
N VAL A 313 -11.40 28.86 -14.03
CA VAL A 313 -11.72 28.91 -12.59
C VAL A 313 -10.79 27.96 -11.82
N GLY A 314 -10.01 28.52 -10.89
CA GLY A 314 -9.06 27.76 -10.06
C GLY A 314 -7.71 27.42 -10.72
N GLY A 315 -7.40 27.93 -11.91
CA GLY A 315 -6.08 27.84 -12.54
C GLY A 315 -5.54 26.41 -12.70
N MET A 316 -4.23 26.22 -12.52
CA MET A 316 -3.58 24.90 -12.61
C MET A 316 -4.11 23.90 -11.56
N LYS A 317 -4.46 24.39 -10.37
CA LYS A 317 -5.03 23.58 -9.28
C LYS A 317 -6.40 23.01 -9.65
N GLY A 318 -7.27 23.82 -10.27
CA GLY A 318 -8.58 23.39 -10.77
C GLY A 318 -8.45 22.32 -11.86
N LYS A 319 -7.55 22.51 -12.82
CA LYS A 319 -7.26 21.52 -13.88
C LYS A 319 -6.74 20.20 -13.31
N LEU A 320 -5.82 20.26 -12.34
CA LEU A 320 -5.28 19.06 -11.68
C LEU A 320 -6.39 18.33 -10.92
N ARG A 321 -7.22 19.06 -10.16
CA ARG A 321 -8.35 18.48 -9.42
C ARG A 321 -9.35 17.82 -10.35
N LYS A 322 -9.69 18.45 -11.48
CA LYS A 322 -10.60 17.87 -12.50
C LYS A 322 -10.08 16.54 -13.04
N ARG A 323 -8.80 16.49 -13.45
CA ARG A 323 -8.18 15.25 -13.93
C ARG A 323 -8.13 14.16 -12.87
N ALA A 324 -7.74 14.54 -11.64
CA ALA A 324 -7.66 13.62 -10.51
C ALA A 324 -9.04 13.07 -10.12
N SER A 325 -10.08 13.90 -10.19
CA SER A 325 -11.46 13.49 -9.95
C SER A 325 -12.00 12.55 -11.03
N ILE A 326 -11.73 12.83 -12.31
CA ILE A 326 -12.08 11.92 -13.42
C ILE A 326 -11.39 10.57 -13.24
N ALA A 327 -10.10 10.57 -12.89
CA ALA A 327 -9.40 9.34 -12.60
C ALA A 327 -10.03 8.61 -11.40
N ALA A 328 -10.32 9.29 -10.30
CA ALA A 328 -10.91 8.65 -9.12
C ALA A 328 -12.29 8.02 -9.39
N ALA A 329 -13.05 8.55 -10.33
CA ALA A 329 -14.38 8.05 -10.70
C ALA A 329 -14.37 6.91 -11.75
N GLU A 330 -13.20 6.47 -12.22
CA GLU A 330 -13.10 5.47 -13.28
C GLU A 330 -13.41 4.05 -12.76
N GLN A 331 -14.57 3.52 -13.19
CA GLN A 331 -15.09 2.22 -12.80
C GLN A 331 -16.08 1.68 -13.85
N VAL A 332 -16.38 0.38 -13.78
CA VAL A 332 -17.44 -0.27 -14.58
C VAL A 332 -18.78 0.08 -13.96
N PRO A 333 -19.77 0.57 -14.74
CA PRO A 333 -21.08 0.94 -14.20
C PRO A 333 -21.80 -0.28 -13.62
N SER A 334 -22.45 -0.10 -12.48
CA SER A 334 -23.32 -1.11 -11.88
C SER A 334 -24.46 -1.49 -12.82
N PRO A 335 -24.88 -2.76 -12.87
CA PRO A 335 -25.98 -3.19 -13.72
C PRO A 335 -27.29 -2.49 -13.35
N THR A 336 -28.04 -2.05 -14.37
CA THR A 336 -29.31 -1.34 -14.17
C THR A 336 -30.49 -2.31 -14.08
N LEU A 337 -31.60 -1.87 -13.47
CA LEU A 337 -32.83 -2.66 -13.41
C LEU A 337 -33.41 -2.93 -14.80
N THR A 338 -33.19 -2.05 -15.77
CA THR A 338 -33.63 -2.24 -17.16
C THR A 338 -32.83 -3.37 -17.82
N GLU A 339 -31.50 -3.34 -17.71
CA GLU A 339 -30.63 -4.40 -18.23
C GLU A 339 -30.94 -5.76 -17.59
N ALA A 340 -31.21 -5.80 -16.28
CA ALA A 340 -31.59 -7.04 -15.60
C ALA A 340 -32.93 -7.60 -16.14
N LYS A 341 -33.91 -6.74 -16.42
CA LYS A 341 -35.22 -7.14 -16.97
C LYS A 341 -35.15 -7.56 -18.43
N GLU A 342 -34.30 -6.91 -19.23
CA GLU A 342 -34.09 -7.30 -20.63
C GLU A 342 -33.56 -8.73 -20.74
N ILE A 343 -32.73 -9.16 -19.81
CA ILE A 343 -32.18 -10.54 -19.77
C ILE A 343 -33.22 -11.55 -19.26
N GLU A 344 -34.13 -11.18 -18.34
CA GLU A 344 -35.23 -12.09 -17.91
C GLU A 344 -36.17 -12.49 -19.07
N HIS A 345 -36.18 -11.74 -20.17
CA HIS A 345 -37.03 -11.99 -21.34
C HIS A 345 -36.36 -12.83 -22.44
N HIS A 346 -35.11 -13.26 -22.24
CA HIS A 346 -34.32 -14.07 -23.18
C HIS A 346 -33.99 -15.46 -22.62
#